data_AF-A0ABD0YVJ3-F1
#
_entry.id   AF-A0ABD0YVJ3-F1
#
_cell.length_a   1.000
_cell.length_b   1.000
_cell.length_c   1.000
_cell.angle_alpha   90.00
_cell.angle_beta   90.00
_cell.angle_gamma   90.00
#
_symmetry.space_group_name_H-M   'P 1'
#
loop_
_entity.id
_entity.type
_entity.pdbx_description
1 polymer ?
#
loop_
_entity_poly.entity_id
_entity_poly.type
_entity_poly.pdbx_seq_one_letter_code
_entity_poly.pdbx_strand_id
1 'polypeptide(L)'
;GFCVKCRTIEEDKVFINVCHTSAIPEPPDISDEKLIEILESEDPQNFRIPMSIGYLHIEADKSGNPCSVYDIAVNSTFYVKLKTNEVFKHFFMSLCLEALENKFSLKFDMQSQKTYVILKNRTVLGTLQIHRLQQRPIKKTPTPLIVEISSNNDTSVNLNVKDNQEKNLGDGLLQIVKHPPHSPKFLIATIKSDVVSSVYLFLCLI
;
A
#
# COMPACT_ATOMS: atom_id res chain seq x y z
N GLY A 1 -5.02 -14.83 -7.79
CA GLY A 1 -5.35 -13.91 -6.69
C GLY A 1 -6.34 -14.52 -5.72
N PHE A 2 -6.59 -13.88 -4.58
CA PHE A 2 -7.64 -14.24 -3.62
C PHE A 2 -8.30 -12.97 -3.07
N CYS A 3 -9.56 -13.08 -2.63
CA CYS A 3 -10.30 -11.97 -2.06
C CYS A 3 -10.42 -12.16 -0.54
N VAL A 4 -10.20 -11.08 0.20
CA VAL A 4 -10.26 -11.05 1.65
C VAL A 4 -11.36 -10.12 2.07
N LYS A 5 -12.14 -10.53 3.07
CA LYS A 5 -13.13 -9.71 3.74
C LYS A 5 -12.62 -9.38 5.14
N CYS A 6 -12.59 -8.11 5.50
CA CYS A 6 -12.31 -7.62 6.84
C CYS A 6 -13.36 -6.59 7.27
N ARG A 7 -13.26 -6.13 8.52
CA ARG A 7 -14.04 -5.03 9.04
C ARG A 7 -13.13 -4.04 9.75
N THR A 8 -13.43 -2.75 9.60
CA THR A 8 -12.80 -1.72 10.43
C THR A 8 -13.33 -1.79 11.85
N ILE A 9 -12.70 -1.06 12.77
CA ILE A 9 -13.21 -0.86 14.14
C ILE A 9 -14.59 -0.18 14.14
N GLU A 10 -14.88 0.60 13.10
CA GLU A 10 -16.18 1.25 12.86
C GLU A 10 -17.23 0.29 12.24
N GLU A 11 -16.92 -1.00 12.14
CA GLU A 11 -17.76 -2.07 11.57
C GLU A 11 -18.00 -1.99 10.05
N ASP A 12 -17.32 -1.07 9.37
CA ASP A 12 -17.38 -0.94 7.91
C ASP A 12 -16.79 -2.15 7.22
N LYS A 13 -17.48 -2.60 6.18
CA LYS A 13 -17.09 -3.77 5.41
C LYS A 13 -16.06 -3.39 4.36
N VAL A 14 -14.88 -3.99 4.48
CA VAL A 14 -13.77 -3.78 3.56
C VAL A 14 -13.42 -5.10 2.88
N PHE A 15 -13.18 -5.04 1.58
CA PHE A 15 -12.64 -6.14 0.79
C PHE A 15 -11.26 -5.78 0.23
N ILE A 16 -10.38 -6.77 0.21
CA ILE A 16 -9.05 -6.65 -0.35
C ILE A 16 -8.90 -7.72 -1.42
N ASN A 17 -8.68 -7.32 -2.67
CA ASN A 17 -8.35 -8.23 -3.75
C ASN A 17 -6.83 -8.34 -3.84
N VAL A 18 -6.28 -9.48 -3.43
CA VAL A 18 -4.84 -9.76 -3.62
C VAL A 18 -4.64 -10.33 -5.02
N CYS A 19 -4.07 -9.51 -5.90
CA CYS A 19 -3.70 -9.86 -7.27
C CYS A 19 -2.18 -9.96 -7.43
N HIS A 20 -1.71 -10.37 -8.61
CA HIS A 20 -0.28 -10.57 -8.84
C HIS A 20 0.12 -10.25 -10.27
N THR A 21 1.38 -9.87 -10.46
CA THR A 21 1.98 -9.55 -11.76
C THR A 21 3.49 -9.81 -11.71
N SER A 22 4.13 -10.11 -12.83
CA SER A 22 5.60 -10.21 -12.93
C SER A 22 6.28 -8.84 -13.00
N ALA A 23 5.52 -7.76 -13.22
CA ALA A 23 6.05 -6.41 -13.36
C ALA A 23 6.46 -5.76 -12.02
N ILE A 24 6.02 -6.33 -10.89
CA ILE A 24 6.44 -5.91 -9.55
C ILE A 24 7.68 -6.73 -9.17
N PRO A 25 8.77 -6.10 -8.66
CA PRO A 25 9.96 -6.82 -8.23
C PRO A 25 9.65 -7.84 -7.13
N GLU A 26 10.34 -8.97 -7.16
CA GLU A 26 10.22 -10.00 -6.13
C GLU A 26 10.89 -9.55 -4.81
N PRO A 27 10.30 -9.82 -3.63
CA PRO A 27 11.01 -9.68 -2.37
C PRO A 27 12.12 -10.72 -2.22
N PRO A 28 13.07 -10.52 -1.28
CA PRO A 28 14.03 -11.57 -0.93
C PRO A 28 13.32 -12.86 -0.52
N ASP A 29 13.77 -14.00 -1.04
CA ASP A 29 13.25 -15.30 -0.62
C ASP A 29 13.93 -15.74 0.67
N ILE A 30 13.19 -15.77 1.78
CA ILE A 30 13.68 -16.15 3.11
C ILE A 30 12.83 -17.30 3.69
N SER A 31 13.40 -18.14 4.56
CA SER A 31 12.62 -19.20 5.22
C SER A 31 11.68 -18.66 6.30
N ASP A 32 10.82 -19.53 6.82
CA ASP A 32 9.89 -19.18 7.91
C ASP A 32 10.68 -18.86 9.19
N GLU A 33 11.73 -19.63 9.49
CA GLU A 33 12.63 -19.38 10.61
C GLU A 33 13.30 -18.02 10.46
N LYS A 34 13.76 -17.69 9.25
CA LYS A 34 14.39 -16.39 9.02
C LYS A 34 13.41 -15.23 9.16
N LEU A 35 12.15 -15.42 8.75
CA LEU A 35 11.10 -14.43 8.96
C LEU A 35 10.87 -14.19 10.46
N ILE A 36 10.79 -15.25 11.27
CA ILE A 36 10.64 -15.15 12.73
C ILE A 36 11.82 -14.39 13.35
N GLU A 37 13.06 -14.74 12.98
CA GLU A 37 14.26 -14.01 13.43
C GLU A 37 14.18 -12.52 13.11
N ILE A 38 13.67 -12.14 11.94
CA ILE A 38 13.52 -10.73 11.56
C ILE A 38 12.47 -10.05 12.43
N LEU A 39 11.33 -10.70 12.68
CA LEU A 39 10.25 -10.18 13.51
C LEU A 39 10.67 -9.97 14.98
N GLU A 40 11.58 -10.80 15.48
CA GLU A 40 12.12 -10.72 16.85
C GLU A 40 13.38 -9.83 16.96
N SER A 41 13.94 -9.41 15.83
CA SER A 41 15.14 -8.58 15.79
C SER A 41 14.89 -7.14 16.25
N GLU A 42 15.96 -6.42 16.60
CA GLU A 42 15.90 -5.00 16.95
C GLU A 42 15.48 -4.10 15.77
N ASP A 43 15.62 -4.58 14.52
CA ASP A 43 15.24 -3.85 13.30
C ASP A 43 14.42 -4.73 12.34
N PRO A 44 13.12 -4.93 12.65
CA PRO A 44 12.21 -5.74 11.83
C PRO A 44 11.90 -5.10 10.46
N GLN A 45 12.30 -3.84 10.22
CA GLN A 45 12.02 -3.12 8.98
C GLN A 45 12.93 -3.53 7.81
N ASN A 46 13.91 -4.41 8.07
CA ASN A 46 14.86 -4.90 7.08
C ASN A 46 14.24 -5.84 6.04
N PHE A 47 13.07 -6.43 6.30
CA PHE A 47 12.34 -7.21 5.32
C PHE A 47 11.20 -6.41 4.70
N ARG A 48 11.24 -6.22 3.37
CA ARG A 48 10.26 -5.43 2.64
C ARG A 48 9.67 -6.23 1.50
N ILE A 49 8.35 -6.15 1.36
CA ILE A 49 7.60 -6.75 0.26
C ILE A 49 7.14 -5.64 -0.68
N PRO A 50 7.69 -5.56 -1.91
CA PRO A 50 7.17 -4.67 -2.93
C PRO A 50 5.73 -5.04 -3.28
N MET A 51 4.82 -4.10 -3.13
CA MET A 51 3.43 -4.25 -3.55
C MET A 51 2.88 -2.93 -4.09
N SER A 52 1.86 -3.03 -4.93
CA SER A 52 1.13 -1.88 -5.43
C SER A 52 -0.28 -1.91 -4.86
N ILE A 53 -0.71 -0.79 -4.27
CA ILE A 53 -2.03 -0.66 -3.65
C ILE A 53 -2.85 0.28 -4.53
N GLY A 54 -3.92 -0.24 -5.12
CA GLY A 54 -4.90 0.50 -5.92
C GLY A 54 -5.64 1.56 -5.11
N TYR A 55 -6.49 2.32 -5.77
CA TYR A 55 -7.36 3.29 -5.10
C TYR A 55 -8.61 2.58 -4.57
N LEU A 56 -9.30 3.23 -3.63
CA LEU A 56 -10.62 2.80 -3.20
C LEU A 56 -11.58 2.75 -4.40
N HIS A 57 -12.32 1.66 -4.53
CA HIS A 57 -13.56 1.63 -5.31
C HIS A 57 -14.69 0.98 -4.50
N ILE A 58 -15.92 1.37 -4.83
CA ILE A 58 -17.11 0.90 -4.13
C ILE A 58 -17.79 -0.17 -4.98
N GLU A 59 -18.04 -1.33 -4.38
CA GLU A 59 -18.71 -2.46 -5.02
C GLU A 59 -19.91 -2.92 -4.18
N ALA A 60 -20.83 -3.63 -4.81
CA ALA A 60 -21.94 -4.25 -4.11
C ALA A 60 -21.53 -5.62 -3.52
N ASP A 61 -21.85 -5.85 -2.25
CA ASP A 61 -21.70 -7.16 -1.64
C ASP A 61 -22.79 -8.15 -2.11
N LYS A 62 -22.78 -9.38 -1.57
CA LYS A 62 -23.79 -10.40 -1.92
C LYS A 62 -25.24 -9.97 -1.61
N SER A 63 -25.42 -9.07 -0.65
CA SER A 63 -26.72 -8.53 -0.24
C SER A 63 -27.07 -7.23 -0.97
N GLY A 64 -26.24 -6.77 -1.91
CA GLY A 64 -26.44 -5.52 -2.63
C GLY A 64 -25.98 -4.27 -1.89
N ASN A 65 -25.38 -4.40 -0.70
CA ASN A 65 -24.92 -3.23 0.06
C ASN A 65 -23.57 -2.74 -0.47
N PRO A 66 -23.35 -1.41 -0.54
CA PRO A 66 -22.07 -0.85 -0.92
C PRO A 66 -20.99 -1.22 0.10
N CYS A 67 -19.80 -1.53 -0.39
CA CYS A 67 -18.63 -1.83 0.43
C CYS A 67 -17.35 -1.34 -0.24
N SER A 68 -16.35 -1.05 0.59
CA SER A 68 -15.05 -0.55 0.14
C SER A 68 -14.18 -1.70 -0.36
N VAL A 69 -13.57 -1.53 -1.52
CA VAL A 69 -12.68 -2.52 -2.14
C VAL A 69 -11.33 -1.89 -2.48
N TYR A 70 -10.26 -2.62 -2.18
CA TYR A 70 -8.89 -2.26 -2.50
C TYR A 70 -8.19 -3.40 -3.23
N ASP A 71 -7.53 -3.07 -4.35
CA ASP A 71 -6.72 -4.02 -5.08
C ASP A 71 -5.25 -3.92 -4.63
N ILE A 72 -4.65 -5.04 -4.23
CA ILE A 72 -3.23 -5.11 -3.84
C ILE A 72 -2.53 -6.10 -4.75
N ALA A 73 -1.59 -5.61 -5.56
CA ALA A 73 -0.80 -6.41 -6.48
C ALA A 73 0.58 -6.70 -5.89
N VAL A 74 1.03 -7.96 -5.99
CA VAL A 74 2.38 -8.41 -5.63
C VAL A 74 3.09 -9.11 -6.80
N ASN A 75 4.36 -9.44 -6.62
CA ASN A 75 5.08 -10.29 -7.56
C ASN A 75 4.42 -11.69 -7.69
N SER A 76 4.42 -12.26 -8.89
CA SER A 76 3.77 -13.57 -9.16
C SER A 76 4.49 -14.76 -8.51
N THR A 77 5.82 -14.75 -8.43
CA THR A 77 6.59 -15.80 -7.71
C THR A 77 6.30 -15.73 -6.22
N PHE A 78 6.32 -14.52 -5.64
CA PHE A 78 5.94 -14.33 -4.24
C PHE A 78 4.50 -14.78 -3.96
N TYR A 79 3.56 -14.51 -4.88
CA TYR A 79 2.19 -14.99 -4.75
C TYR A 79 2.09 -16.53 -4.69
N VAL A 80 2.93 -17.27 -5.42
CA VAL A 80 2.99 -18.73 -5.31
C VAL A 80 3.34 -19.16 -3.89
N LYS A 81 4.34 -18.49 -3.27
CA LYS A 81 4.72 -18.73 -1.87
C LYS A 81 3.57 -18.43 -0.91
N LEU A 82 2.87 -17.31 -1.09
CA LEU A 82 1.68 -16.99 -0.29
C LEU A 82 0.60 -18.07 -0.40
N LYS A 83 0.47 -18.74 -1.54
CA LYS A 83 -0.55 -19.78 -1.72
C LYS A 83 -0.22 -21.05 -0.93
N THR A 84 1.06 -21.42 -0.86
CA THR A 84 1.52 -22.69 -0.25
C THR A 84 1.96 -22.56 1.20
N ASN A 85 2.31 -21.35 1.65
CA ASN A 85 2.85 -21.10 2.98
C ASN A 85 1.89 -20.20 3.77
N GLU A 86 1.23 -20.79 4.77
CA GLU A 86 0.28 -20.06 5.62
C GLU A 86 0.95 -19.02 6.50
N VAL A 87 2.18 -19.24 7.00
CA VAL A 87 2.90 -18.27 7.83
C VAL A 87 3.14 -16.99 7.06
N PHE A 88 3.69 -17.10 5.85
CA PHE A 88 3.89 -15.97 4.94
C PHE A 88 2.58 -15.30 4.53
N LYS A 89 1.52 -16.09 4.33
CA LYS A 89 0.19 -15.55 4.02
C LYS A 89 -0.33 -14.67 5.15
N HIS A 90 -0.25 -15.13 6.40
CA HIS A 90 -0.69 -14.35 7.56
C HIS A 90 0.17 -13.09 7.73
N PHE A 91 1.49 -13.22 7.66
CA PHE A 91 2.41 -12.09 7.71
C PHE A 91 2.09 -11.04 6.63
N PHE A 92 1.92 -11.47 5.39
CA PHE A 92 1.58 -10.58 4.29
C PHE A 92 0.21 -9.90 4.48
N MET A 93 -0.77 -10.61 5.03
CA MET A 93 -2.07 -10.01 5.33
C MET A 93 -1.98 -8.93 6.41
N SER A 94 -1.17 -9.12 7.45
CA SER A 94 -0.91 -8.07 8.44
C SER A 94 -0.31 -6.82 7.80
N LEU A 95 0.68 -6.98 6.91
CA LEU A 95 1.25 -5.86 6.16
C LEU A 95 0.24 -5.18 5.25
N CYS A 96 -0.67 -5.93 4.62
CA CYS A 96 -1.72 -5.35 3.79
C CYS A 96 -2.67 -4.47 4.61
N LEU A 97 -3.10 -4.95 5.78
CA LEU A 97 -3.98 -4.19 6.67
C LEU A 97 -3.28 -2.93 7.17
N GLU A 98 -2.05 -3.05 7.69
CA GLU A 98 -1.24 -1.90 8.13
C GLU A 98 -1.02 -0.89 6.99
N ALA A 99 -0.74 -1.36 5.77
CA ALA A 99 -0.56 -0.49 4.63
C ALA A 99 -1.84 0.26 4.25
N LEU A 100 -3.03 -0.34 4.43
CA LEU A 100 -4.31 0.32 4.24
C LEU A 100 -4.62 1.32 5.36
N GLU A 101 -4.28 1.01 6.61
CA GLU A 101 -4.38 1.96 7.74
C GLU A 101 -3.54 3.21 7.47
N ASN A 102 -2.28 3.01 7.10
CA ASN A 102 -1.35 4.11 6.83
C ASN A 102 -1.74 4.92 5.58
N LYS A 103 -2.18 4.26 4.50
CA LYS A 103 -2.45 4.94 3.23
C LYS A 103 -3.83 5.60 3.16
N PHE A 104 -4.82 5.04 3.84
CA PHE A 104 -6.22 5.48 3.75
C PHE A 104 -6.84 5.86 5.10
N SER A 105 -6.03 5.93 6.16
CA SER A 105 -6.48 6.29 7.51
C SER A 105 -7.58 5.37 8.06
N LEU A 106 -7.60 4.11 7.63
CA LEU A 106 -8.46 3.08 8.19
C LEU A 106 -7.92 2.60 9.53
N LYS A 107 -8.75 1.88 10.30
CA LYS A 107 -8.34 1.17 11.51
C LYS A 107 -8.96 -0.21 11.56
N PHE A 108 -8.15 -1.24 11.76
CA PHE A 108 -8.59 -2.62 11.90
C PHE A 108 -8.32 -3.13 13.32
N ASP A 109 -9.16 -4.05 13.79
CA ASP A 109 -8.88 -4.77 15.03
C ASP A 109 -7.91 -5.93 14.76
N MET A 110 -6.62 -5.66 14.93
CA MET A 110 -5.54 -6.62 14.77
C MET A 110 -5.44 -7.63 15.93
N GLN A 111 -6.13 -7.39 17.05
CA GLN A 111 -6.11 -8.27 18.24
C GLN A 111 -7.22 -9.33 18.19
N SER A 112 -8.25 -9.12 17.37
CA SER A 112 -9.33 -10.06 17.17
C SER A 112 -8.88 -11.34 16.47
N GLN A 113 -9.35 -12.49 16.97
CA GLN A 113 -9.18 -13.80 16.31
C GLN A 113 -9.83 -13.87 14.91
N LYS A 114 -10.60 -12.86 14.50
CA LYS A 114 -11.30 -12.79 13.21
C LYS A 114 -11.04 -11.46 12.47
N THR A 115 -9.82 -10.93 12.54
CA THR A 115 -9.45 -9.69 11.82
C THR A 115 -9.83 -9.73 10.34
N TYR A 116 -9.64 -10.88 9.68
CA TYR A 116 -10.03 -11.06 8.29
C TYR A 116 -10.48 -12.50 7.97
N VAL A 117 -11.19 -12.65 6.84
CA VAL A 117 -11.64 -13.92 6.29
C VAL A 117 -11.30 -13.97 4.80
N ILE A 118 -10.50 -14.95 4.39
CA ILE A 118 -10.24 -15.22 2.97
C ILE A 118 -11.46 -15.94 2.38
N LEU A 119 -12.02 -15.39 1.30
CA LEU A 119 -13.18 -15.96 0.64
C LEU A 119 -12.78 -17.20 -0.16
N LYS A 120 -13.55 -18.29 0.01
CA LYS A 120 -13.29 -19.57 -0.68
C LYS A 120 -13.81 -19.60 -2.12
N ASN A 121 -14.96 -18.98 -2.37
CA ASN A 121 -15.69 -19.07 -3.64
C ASN A 121 -15.67 -17.76 -4.43
N ARG A 122 -14.76 -16.85 -4.10
CA ARG A 122 -14.61 -15.55 -4.76
C ARG A 122 -13.17 -15.07 -4.64
N THR A 123 -12.50 -14.87 -5.77
CA THR A 123 -11.10 -14.45 -5.83
C THR A 123 -10.92 -12.95 -6.03
N VAL A 124 -11.95 -12.27 -6.54
CA VAL A 124 -11.99 -10.82 -6.77
C VAL A 124 -13.43 -10.32 -6.50
N LEU A 125 -13.57 -9.15 -5.90
CA LEU A 125 -14.80 -8.38 -5.84
C LEU A 125 -14.69 -7.16 -6.74
N GLY A 126 -15.61 -6.99 -7.68
CA GLY A 126 -15.58 -5.89 -8.65
C GLY A 126 -14.66 -6.13 -9.84
N THR A 127 -14.31 -5.04 -10.52
CA THR A 127 -13.35 -5.04 -11.64
C THR A 127 -12.01 -4.52 -11.16
N LEU A 128 -10.93 -5.27 -11.43
CA LEU A 128 -9.58 -4.88 -11.03
C LEU A 128 -9.17 -3.54 -11.67
N GLN A 129 -8.64 -2.64 -10.86
CA GLN A 129 -8.09 -1.38 -11.32
C GLN A 129 -6.75 -1.56 -12.03
N ILE A 130 -6.39 -0.57 -12.86
CA ILE A 130 -5.08 -0.51 -13.49
C ILE A 130 -4.07 0.08 -12.50
N HIS A 131 -2.99 -0.65 -12.24
CA HIS A 131 -1.90 -0.18 -11.38
C HIS A 131 -0.82 0.51 -12.21
N ARG A 132 -0.43 1.74 -11.82
CA ARG A 132 0.73 2.43 -12.40
C ARG A 132 1.99 2.07 -11.63
N LEU A 133 2.80 1.19 -12.19
CA LEU A 133 4.06 0.76 -11.59
C LEU A 133 5.20 1.68 -12.05
N GLN A 134 5.91 2.27 -11.09
CA GLN A 134 7.16 2.97 -11.38
C GLN A 134 8.31 1.97 -11.24
N GLN A 135 9.07 1.78 -12.32
CA GLN A 135 10.28 0.97 -12.31
C GLN A 135 11.36 1.75 -11.54
N ARG A 136 11.42 1.53 -10.22
CA ARG A 136 12.49 2.05 -9.36
C ARG A 136 13.36 0.87 -8.94
N PRO A 137 14.70 1.00 -8.95
CA PRO A 137 15.55 -0.02 -8.36
C PRO A 137 15.16 -0.21 -6.89
N ILE A 138 15.13 -1.46 -6.43
CA ILE A 138 14.92 -1.76 -5.01
C ILE A 138 16.03 -1.04 -4.25
N LYS A 139 15.66 -0.10 -3.36
CA LYS A 139 16.63 0.49 -2.44
C LYS A 139 17.15 -0.65 -1.56
N LYS A 140 18.36 -1.13 -1.85
CA LYS A 140 19.14 -1.89 -0.88
C LYS A 140 19.22 -1.02 0.38
N THR A 141 19.06 -1.63 1.55
CA THR A 141 19.24 -0.92 2.82
C THR A 141 20.55 -0.13 2.73
N PRO A 142 20.52 1.20 2.95
CA PRO A 142 21.75 1.98 2.90
C PRO A 142 22.71 1.36 3.90
N THR A 143 23.91 1.00 3.45
CA THR A 143 25.00 0.71 4.38
C THR A 143 25.09 1.89 5.33
N PRO A 144 25.08 1.67 6.67
CA PRO A 144 25.15 2.76 7.62
C PRO A 144 26.36 3.62 7.27
N LEU A 145 26.13 4.92 7.08
CA LEU A 145 27.18 5.90 6.77
C LEU A 145 28.22 6.01 7.89
N ILE A 146 27.84 5.59 9.10
CA ILE A 146 28.66 5.59 10.30
C ILE A 146 28.70 4.16 10.81
N VAL A 147 29.90 3.58 10.80
CA VAL A 147 30.23 2.30 11.44
C VAL A 147 31.20 2.64 12.56
N GLU A 148 31.02 2.05 13.75
CA GLU A 148 32.03 2.17 14.81
C GLU A 148 33.33 1.53 14.34
N ILE A 149 34.34 2.36 14.08
CA ILE A 149 35.67 1.92 13.70
C ILE A 149 36.36 1.45 14.98
N SER A 150 36.63 0.14 15.08
CA SER A 150 37.65 -0.34 16.01
C SER A 150 38.98 0.26 15.56
N SER A 151 39.54 1.13 16.39
CA SER A 151 40.69 1.99 16.11
C SER A 151 41.80 1.29 15.33
N ASN A 152 42.13 1.81 14.13
CA ASN A 152 43.50 2.12 13.69
C ASN A 152 43.54 2.79 12.30
N ASN A 153 43.89 4.09 12.34
CA ASN A 153 44.58 4.97 11.40
C ASN A 153 44.06 5.27 9.97
N ASP A 154 43.76 6.58 9.81
CA ASP A 154 44.06 7.53 8.73
C ASP A 154 43.67 7.22 7.28
N THR A 155 42.67 7.95 6.77
CA THR A 155 42.78 8.76 5.53
C THR A 155 41.66 9.81 5.48
N SER A 156 42.01 11.06 5.17
CA SER A 156 41.14 12.22 5.03
C SER A 156 40.34 12.22 3.71
N VAL A 157 39.04 12.55 3.76
CA VAL A 157 38.20 12.77 2.57
C VAL A 157 37.59 14.17 2.62
N ASN A 158 37.82 14.94 1.55
CA ASN A 158 37.32 16.30 1.30
C ASN A 158 35.80 16.31 1.03
N LEU A 159 35.09 17.25 1.68
CA LEU A 159 33.69 17.56 1.45
C LEU A 159 33.54 18.63 0.36
N ASN A 160 32.66 18.39 -0.62
CA ASN A 160 32.15 19.43 -1.51
C ASN A 160 30.62 19.42 -1.48
N VAL A 161 30.06 20.41 -0.78
CA VAL A 161 28.64 20.77 -0.77
C VAL A 161 28.35 21.62 -2.00
N LYS A 162 27.26 21.33 -2.72
CA LYS A 162 26.64 22.29 -3.65
C LYS A 162 25.13 22.34 -3.38
N ASP A 163 24.69 23.50 -2.90
CA ASP A 163 23.30 23.96 -2.89
C ASP A 163 22.75 24.09 -4.32
N ASN A 164 21.44 23.90 -4.51
CA ASN A 164 20.54 24.97 -5.00
C ASN A 164 19.09 24.52 -5.29
N GLN A 165 18.17 25.31 -4.69
CA GLN A 165 17.00 26.01 -5.26
C GLN A 165 15.59 25.37 -5.33
N GLU A 166 14.70 26.05 -4.59
CA GLU A 166 13.23 26.10 -4.66
C GLU A 166 12.68 26.34 -6.08
N LYS A 167 11.52 25.74 -6.40
CA LYS A 167 10.70 26.16 -7.55
C LYS A 167 9.21 26.25 -7.21
N ASN A 168 8.67 27.40 -7.63
CA ASN A 168 7.36 28.02 -7.40
C ASN A 168 6.09 27.19 -7.63
N LEU A 169 5.07 27.58 -6.87
CA LEU A 169 3.65 27.29 -6.99
C LEU A 169 3.05 28.02 -8.20
N GLY A 170 2.55 27.28 -9.20
CA GLY A 170 1.87 27.84 -10.37
C GLY A 170 0.35 27.78 -10.19
N ASP A 171 -0.31 28.93 -10.35
CA ASP A 171 -1.75 29.13 -10.27
C ASP A 171 -2.53 28.24 -11.26
N GLY A 172 -3.24 27.24 -10.74
CA GLY A 172 -4.23 26.45 -11.47
C GLY A 172 -5.64 26.83 -11.05
N LEU A 173 -6.38 27.50 -11.94
CA LEU A 173 -7.78 27.86 -11.73
C LEU A 173 -8.66 26.60 -11.51
N LEU A 174 -9.27 26.50 -10.33
CA LEU A 174 -10.21 25.44 -9.98
C LEU A 174 -11.56 25.68 -10.68
N GLN A 175 -12.00 24.74 -11.51
CA GLN A 175 -13.35 24.77 -12.09
C GLN A 175 -14.19 23.60 -11.55
N ILE A 176 -15.29 23.93 -10.87
CA ILE A 176 -16.25 22.97 -10.30
C ILE A 176 -17.16 22.44 -11.42
N VAL A 177 -17.14 21.14 -11.70
CA VAL A 177 -17.78 20.57 -12.90
C VAL A 177 -19.26 20.15 -12.72
N LYS A 178 -19.80 19.98 -11.51
CA LYS A 178 -21.27 19.87 -11.31
C LYS A 178 -21.69 19.91 -9.85
N HIS A 179 -22.78 20.62 -9.55
CA HIS A 179 -23.46 20.60 -8.25
C HIS A 179 -24.57 19.55 -8.25
N PRO A 180 -24.65 18.65 -7.25
CA PRO A 180 -25.80 17.74 -7.07
C PRO A 180 -27.01 18.48 -6.49
N PRO A 181 -28.25 18.07 -6.82
CA PRO A 181 -29.45 18.85 -6.51
C PRO A 181 -29.85 18.84 -5.03
N HIS A 182 -29.41 17.91 -4.17
CA HIS A 182 -29.71 17.92 -2.73
C HIS A 182 -28.59 17.30 -1.87
N SER A 183 -28.39 17.87 -0.67
CA SER A 183 -27.37 17.63 0.36
C SER A 183 -26.49 16.37 0.18
N PRO A 184 -25.38 16.47 -0.57
CA PRO A 184 -24.46 15.35 -0.71
C PRO A 184 -23.63 15.17 0.56
N LYS A 185 -23.45 13.92 1.02
CA LYS A 185 -22.50 13.59 2.11
C LYS A 185 -21.03 13.73 1.68
N PHE A 186 -20.75 13.84 0.38
CA PHE A 186 -19.41 14.02 -0.18
C PHE A 186 -19.50 14.71 -1.54
N LEU A 187 -18.52 15.58 -1.84
CA LEU A 187 -18.34 16.18 -3.16
C LEU A 187 -17.15 15.54 -3.87
N ILE A 188 -17.33 15.19 -5.15
CA ILE A 188 -16.28 14.70 -6.03
C ILE A 188 -15.90 15.86 -6.97
N ALA A 189 -14.68 16.36 -6.84
CA ALA A 189 -14.11 17.32 -7.78
C ALA A 189 -13.01 16.64 -8.60
N THR A 190 -13.06 16.84 -9.93
CA THR A 190 -12.00 16.41 -10.85
C THR A 190 -11.20 17.63 -11.27
N ILE A 191 -9.92 17.67 -10.88
CA ILE A 191 -9.01 18.73 -11.32
C ILE A 191 -8.37 18.29 -12.64
N LYS A 192 -8.56 19.08 -13.70
CA LYS A 192 -7.74 18.98 -14.91
C LYS A 192 -6.52 19.86 -14.73
N SER A 193 -5.34 19.27 -14.76
CA SER A 193 -4.06 19.97 -14.82
C SER A 193 -3.34 19.50 -16.08
N ASP A 194 -2.69 20.43 -16.78
CA ASP A 194 -1.91 20.12 -17.99
C ASP A 194 -0.66 19.25 -17.67
N VAL A 195 -0.36 19.06 -16.39
CA VAL A 195 0.82 18.33 -15.90
C VAL A 195 0.45 16.94 -15.33
N VAL A 196 -0.82 16.71 -14.96
CA VAL A 196 -1.27 15.45 -14.34
C VAL A 196 -2.65 15.05 -14.87
N SER A 197 -2.75 13.84 -15.40
CA SER A 197 -4.02 13.24 -15.85
C SER A 197 -4.94 12.96 -14.66
N SER A 198 -5.76 13.96 -14.31
CA SER A 198 -6.89 13.96 -13.37
C SER A 198 -6.58 13.53 -11.93
N VAL A 199 -6.73 14.47 -10.99
CA VAL A 199 -6.70 14.21 -9.54
C VAL A 199 -8.15 14.25 -9.02
N TYR A 200 -8.55 13.22 -8.28
CA TYR A 200 -9.85 13.16 -7.60
C TYR A 200 -9.67 13.67 -6.16
N LEU A 201 -10.36 14.76 -5.83
CA LEU A 201 -10.37 15.31 -4.47
C LEU A 201 -11.69 14.92 -3.79
N PHE A 202 -11.59 14.19 -2.68
CA PHE A 202 -12.73 13.87 -1.81
C PHE A 202 -12.81 14.93 -0.71
N LEU A 203 -13.82 15.81 -0.77
CA LEU A 203 -14.15 16.71 0.33
C LEU A 203 -15.35 16.16 1.10
N CYS A 204 -15.11 15.86 2.38
CA CYS A 204 -16.16 15.58 3.36
C CYS A 204 -16.70 16.92 3.87
N LEU A 205 -17.98 17.21 3.65
CA LEU A 205 -18.63 18.38 4.24
C LEU A 205 -19.22 17.94 5.59
N ILE A 206 -18.70 18.53 6.68
CA ILE A 206 -19.30 18.44 8.02
C ILE A 206 -20.39 19.50 8.11
#